data_AF-A0A7C1R3W2-F1
#
_entry.id   AF-A0A7C1R3W2-F1
#
_cell.length_a   1.000
_cell.length_b   1.000
_cell.length_c   1.000
_cell.angle_alpha   90.00
_cell.angle_beta   90.00
_cell.angle_gamma   90.00
#
_symmetry.space_group_name_H-M   'P 1'
#
loop_
_entity.id
_entity.type
_entity.pdbx_description
1 polymer ?
#
loop_
_entity_poly.entity_id
_entity_poly.type
_entity_poly.pdbx_seq_one_letter_code
_entity_poly.pdbx_strand_id
1 'polypeptide(L)'
;MGLSSGTYFGGIRDFVDSRDILEGLYKSLSFGILITWISCYKGYSTGYGAEGVSKATTQAVVLSSVVILIWDYFMTSILVA
;
A
#
# COMPACT_ATOMS: atom_id res chain seq x y z
N MET A 1 -24.67 -1.72 -21.62
CA MET A 1 -25.23 -0.42 -21.19
C MET A 1 -24.78 0.61 -22.22
N GLY A 2 -25.68 1.04 -23.11
CA GLY A 2 -25.38 1.89 -24.27
C GLY A 2 -25.05 3.33 -23.88
N LEU A 3 -23.92 3.53 -23.21
CA LEU A 3 -23.40 4.84 -22.86
C LEU A 3 -22.46 5.32 -23.97
N SER A 4 -22.69 6.54 -24.45
CA SER A 4 -21.76 7.24 -25.34
C SER A 4 -20.41 7.39 -24.64
N SER A 5 -19.32 7.05 -25.33
CA SER A 5 -17.94 7.19 -24.82
C SER A 5 -17.66 8.61 -24.31
N GLY A 6 -18.32 9.63 -24.87
CA GLY A 6 -18.22 11.01 -24.43
C GLY A 6 -18.82 11.28 -23.04
N THR A 7 -19.94 10.64 -22.71
CA THR A 7 -20.56 10.75 -21.37
C THR A 7 -19.75 9.99 -20.31
N TYR A 8 -19.14 8.88 -20.69
CA TYR A 8 -18.30 8.08 -19.80
C TYR A 8 -17.00 8.82 -19.43
N PHE A 9 -16.31 9.39 -20.42
CA PHE A 9 -15.10 10.19 -20.18
C PHE A 9 -15.40 11.53 -19.50
N GLY A 10 -16.56 12.14 -19.78
CA GLY A 10 -17.02 13.35 -19.09
C GLY A 10 -17.22 13.12 -17.59
N GLY A 11 -17.89 12.02 -17.21
CA GLY A 11 -18.07 11.65 -15.81
C GLY A 11 -16.75 11.38 -15.09
N ILE A 12 -15.82 10.63 -15.71
CA ILE A 12 -14.50 10.37 -15.10
C ILE A 12 -13.75 11.68 -14.80
N ARG A 13 -13.84 12.68 -15.68
CA ARG A 13 -13.17 13.98 -15.49
C ARG A 13 -13.79 14.84 -14.39
N ASP A 14 -15.07 14.66 -14.12
CA ASP A 14 -15.82 15.40 -13.11
C ASP A 14 -15.69 14.77 -11.71
N PHE A 15 -15.49 13.44 -11.66
CA PHE A 15 -15.33 12.67 -10.42
C PHE A 15 -13.88 12.45 -9.98
N VAL A 16 -12.90 12.51 -10.91
CA VAL A 16 -11.48 12.37 -10.60
C VAL A 16 -10.88 13.76 -10.48
N ASP A 17 -10.64 14.19 -9.24
CA ASP A 17 -9.85 15.39 -9.00
C ASP A 17 -8.36 15.04 -9.14
N SER A 18 -7.54 16.03 -9.50
CA SER A 18 -6.08 15.86 -9.56
C SER A 18 -5.49 15.50 -8.19
N ARG A 19 -6.22 15.79 -7.11
CA ARG A 19 -5.88 15.42 -5.73
C ARG A 19 -5.91 13.91 -5.51
N ASP A 20 -6.91 13.20 -6.02
CA ASP A 20 -7.04 11.74 -5.85
C ASP A 20 -5.83 10.99 -6.43
N ILE A 21 -5.28 11.50 -7.54
CA ILE A 21 -4.11 10.95 -8.21
C ILE A 21 -2.85 11.16 -7.35
N LEU A 22 -2.68 12.35 -6.79
CA LEU A 22 -1.51 12.71 -5.99
C LEU A 22 -1.50 11.93 -4.66
N GLU A 23 -2.67 11.72 -4.08
CA GLU A 23 -2.88 10.92 -2.88
C GLU A 23 -2.59 9.44 -3.12
N GLY A 24 -3.04 8.88 -4.24
CA GLY A 24 -2.69 7.52 -4.64
C GLY A 24 -1.18 7.32 -4.81
N LEU A 25 -0.48 8.29 -5.40
CA LEU A 25 0.98 8.29 -5.54
C LEU A 25 1.69 8.31 -4.18
N TYR A 26 1.29 9.23 -3.29
CA TYR A 26 1.87 9.35 -1.95
C TYR A 26 1.65 8.08 -1.13
N LYS A 27 0.45 7.51 -1.21
CA LYS A 27 0.07 6.28 -0.52
C LYS A 27 0.91 5.08 -0.98
N SER A 28 1.07 4.91 -2.29
CA SER A 28 1.92 3.86 -2.88
C SER A 28 3.40 3.98 -2.46
N LEU A 29 3.96 5.19 -2.48
CA LEU A 29 5.32 5.46 -2.02
C LEU A 29 5.51 5.09 -0.54
N SER A 30 4.55 5.47 0.30
CA SER A 30 4.60 5.17 1.74
C SER A 30 4.56 3.67 2.03
N PHE A 31 3.74 2.91 1.30
CA PHE A 31 3.69 1.45 1.42
C PHE A 31 5.00 0.78 1.02
N GLY A 32 5.62 1.25 -0.07
CA GLY A 32 6.92 0.74 -0.52
C GLY A 32 7.99 0.89 0.56
N ILE A 33 8.11 2.09 1.15
CA ILE A 33 9.10 2.38 2.21
C ILE A 33 8.85 1.50 3.44
N LEU A 34 7.59 1.36 3.88
CA LEU A 34 7.23 0.54 5.04
C LEU A 34 7.58 -0.95 4.82
N ILE A 35 7.25 -1.51 3.65
CA ILE A 35 7.55 -2.91 3.32
C ILE A 35 9.05 -3.15 3.33
N THR A 36 9.83 -2.30 2.66
CA THR A 36 11.28 -2.44 2.62
C THR A 36 11.88 -2.36 4.01
N TRP A 37 11.45 -1.39 4.82
CA TRP A 37 11.94 -1.22 6.19
C TRP A 37 11.66 -2.45 7.06
N ILE A 38 10.42 -2.95 7.05
CA ILE A 38 10.01 -4.12 7.84
C ILE A 38 10.76 -5.37 7.37
N SER A 39 10.91 -5.54 6.06
CA SER A 39 11.61 -6.69 5.48
C SER A 39 13.10 -6.68 5.82
N CYS A 40 13.76 -5.52 5.72
CA CYS A 40 15.15 -5.35 6.12
C CYS A 40 15.36 -5.60 7.62
N TYR A 41 14.45 -5.08 8.46
CA TYR A 41 14.52 -5.29 9.91
C TYR A 41 14.40 -6.77 10.29
N LYS A 42 13.40 -7.46 9.74
CA LYS A 42 13.23 -8.90 9.98
C LYS A 42 14.40 -9.70 9.42
N GLY A 43 14.88 -9.38 8.23
CA GLY A 43 16.05 -10.00 7.62
C GLY A 43 17.31 -9.85 8.49
N TYR A 44 17.56 -8.65 9.01
CA TYR A 44 18.72 -8.37 9.86
C TYR A 44 18.65 -9.11 11.21
N SER A 45 17.46 -9.22 11.81
CA SER A 45 17.25 -9.92 13.08
C SER A 45 17.06 -11.44 12.94
N THR A 46 17.35 -12.02 11.77
CA THR A 46 17.13 -13.45 11.50
C THR A 46 18.20 -14.32 12.17
N GLY A 47 17.79 -15.46 12.71
CA GLY A 47 18.71 -16.45 13.26
C GLY A 47 19.52 -17.20 12.19
N TYR A 48 20.50 -17.98 12.63
CA TYR A 48 21.36 -18.76 11.73
C TYR A 48 20.60 -19.95 11.13
N GLY A 49 20.87 -20.24 9.85
CA GLY A 49 20.36 -21.43 9.15
C GLY A 49 19.16 -21.17 8.23
N ALA A 50 18.95 -22.09 7.28
CA ALA A 50 17.90 -21.97 6.25
C ALA A 50 16.47 -22.00 6.83
N GLU A 51 16.25 -22.76 7.91
CA GLU A 51 14.96 -22.82 8.60
C GLU A 51 14.61 -21.49 9.29
N GLY A 52 15.60 -20.81 9.87
CA GLY A 52 15.45 -19.49 10.47
C GLY A 52 15.08 -18.42 9.44
N VAL A 53 15.70 -18.46 8.25
CA VAL A 53 15.42 -17.55 7.14
C VAL A 53 14.01 -17.71 6.59
N SER A 54 13.57 -18.96 6.38
CA SER A 54 12.20 -19.22 5.94
C SER A 54 11.17 -18.68 6.94
N LYS A 55 11.37 -18.97 8.24
CA LYS A 55 10.48 -18.52 9.31
C LYS A 55 10.45 -16.99 9.46
N ALA A 56 11.61 -16.33 9.35
CA ALA A 56 11.70 -14.88 9.40
C ALA A 56 11.04 -14.22 8.20
N THR A 57 11.15 -14.81 7.00
CA THR A 57 10.51 -14.31 5.78
C THR A 57 8.98 -14.39 5.90
N THR A 58 8.43 -15.52 6.37
CA THR A 58 6.98 -15.65 6.60
C THR A 58 6.49 -14.63 7.62
N GLN A 59 7.21 -14.46 8.73
CA GLN A 59 6.86 -13.45 9.73
C GLN A 59 6.95 -12.01 9.18
N ALA A 60 7.94 -11.72 8.32
CA ALA A 60 8.10 -10.42 7.70
C ALA A 60 6.91 -10.08 6.80
N VAL A 61 6.45 -11.02 5.97
CA VAL A 61 5.31 -10.83 5.06
C VAL A 61 4.01 -10.64 5.83
N VAL A 62 3.79 -11.42 6.89
CA VAL A 62 2.59 -11.27 7.73
C VAL A 62 2.59 -9.92 8.44
N LEU A 63 3.73 -9.53 9.03
CA LEU A 63 3.85 -8.25 9.74
C LEU A 63 3.69 -7.06 8.77
N SER A 64 4.33 -7.11 7.60
CA SER A 64 4.21 -6.05 6.60
C SER A 64 2.76 -5.91 6.11
N SER A 65 2.06 -7.01 5.85
CA SER A 65 0.65 -7.00 5.43
C SER A 65 -0.25 -6.34 6.48
N VAL A 66 -0.08 -6.68 7.76
CA VAL A 66 -0.88 -6.08 8.85
C VAL A 66 -0.57 -4.59 9.02
N VAL A 67 0.71 -4.20 8.97
CA VAL A 67 1.11 -2.78 9.10
C VAL A 67 0.58 -1.95 7.93
N ILE A 68 0.59 -2.48 6.70
CA ILE A 68 0.03 -1.80 5.53
C ILE A 68 -1.47 -1.54 5.73
N LEU A 69 -2.23 -2.52 6.23
CA LEU A 69 -3.67 -2.35 6.46
C LEU A 69 -3.96 -1.28 7.52
N ILE A 70 -3.18 -1.25 8.60
CA ILE A 70 -3.31 -0.22 9.63
C ILE A 70 -2.93 1.16 9.06
N TRP A 71 -1.85 1.23 8.30
CA TRP A 71 -1.39 2.47 7.65
C TRP A 71 -2.38 2.97 6.60
N ASP A 72 -3.00 2.06 5.86
CA ASP A 72 -4.05 2.36 4.87
C ASP A 72 -5.26 3.00 5.54
N TYR A 73 -5.71 2.44 6.67
CA TYR A 73 -6.79 3.02 7.46
C TYR A 73 -6.45 4.41 7.97
N PHE A 74 -5.23 4.61 8.49
CA PHE A 74 -4.76 5.90 8.99
C PHE A 74 -4.65 6.97 7.88
N MET A 75 -4.12 6.59 6.71
CA MET A 75 -4.07 7.47 5.53
C MET A 75 -5.47 7.84 5.07
N THR A 76 -6.36 6.87 4.96
CA THR A 76 -7.73 7.10 4.50
C THR A 76 -8.53 7.94 5.50
N SER A 77 -8.36 7.71 6.81
CA SER A 77 -9.06 8.49 7.82
C SER A 77 -8.60 9.94 7.87
N ILE A 78 -7.32 10.24 7.68
CA ILE A 78 -6.81 11.63 7.63
C ILE A 78 -7.28 12.39 6.39
N LEU A 79 -7.53 11.67 5.31
CA LEU A 79 -7.70 12.23 3.98
C LEU A 79 -9.18 12.35 3.60
N VAL A 80 -10.02 11.50 4.19
CA VAL A 80 -11.49 11.56 4.11
C VAL A 80 -12.11 12.34 5.29
N ALA A 81 -11.39 12.53 6.41
CA ALA A 81 -11.84 13.41 7.51
C ALA A 81 -11.47 14.87 7.25
#